data_AF-A0A0G4EPR9-F1
#
_entry.id   AF-A0A0G4EPR9-F1
#
_cell.length_a   1.000
_cell.length_b   1.000
_cell.length_c   1.000
_cell.angle_alpha   90.00
_cell.angle_beta   90.00
_cell.angle_gamma   90.00
#
_symmetry.space_group_name_H-M   'P 1'
#
loop_
_entity.id
_entity.type
_entity.pdbx_description
1 polymer ?
#
loop_
_entity_poly.entity_id
_entity_poly.type
_entity_poly.pdbx_seq_one_letter_code
_entity_poly.pdbx_strand_id
1 'polypeptide(L)'
;MSDKERGVLIDKTWGLLKERYTLQEIGEELYDNVFKNAPDLRHLFKRPKELMALKFGEMISTICGLFQTDRESLLETMRDLGIRHVDYGSRPEYFPLFKACLLDTLENLLEDGEFTAATEASWNDMWDEASEMLISSQELAERLVGAIRHTWEDVKHPAIELEITSKIINELIKLHPEVKKTVINLLGGRKQYCQGSDGADDTVSEAKSAVMSEAKSQVTAVTGVTGVSARRISLMKSMKARTDWSLATESDLPRLGPRLAQIVMHITNTSKCLTRRQDFAMECLKLKLDMTHIVGIRVAITNTIKDMVGEGTWESEPDVAEAWMWLLDQICHEVATIINQVHKHAPVIHKSWQLVQDAVDMEQLGIIFYDFLFQTAPAMQSLFVKPKHLLGQMFGKMVGLLSDSVENPLRLTKELRELAIRHIKWR
;
A
#
# COMPACT_ATOMS: atom_id res chain seq x y z
N MET A 1 -24.93 -24.60 -19.45
CA MET A 1 -23.81 -23.96 -20.15
C MET A 1 -22.56 -24.19 -19.30
N SER A 2 -21.42 -24.49 -19.90
CA SER A 2 -20.15 -24.71 -19.20
C SER A 2 -19.42 -23.40 -18.93
N ASP A 3 -18.52 -23.38 -17.94
CA ASP A 3 -17.71 -22.19 -17.56
C ASP A 3 -16.98 -21.58 -18.76
N LYS A 4 -16.50 -22.45 -19.66
CA LYS A 4 -15.83 -22.05 -20.90
C LYS A 4 -16.77 -21.31 -21.85
N GLU A 5 -18.03 -21.75 -21.97
CA GLU A 5 -19.04 -21.07 -22.78
C GLU A 5 -19.53 -19.77 -22.11
N ARG A 6 -19.73 -19.79 -20.78
CA ARG A 6 -20.15 -18.61 -19.98
C ARG A 6 -19.20 -17.44 -20.20
N GLY A 7 -17.91 -17.63 -19.93
CA GLY A 7 -16.92 -16.56 -20.07
C GLY A 7 -16.59 -16.15 -21.50
N VAL A 8 -16.80 -17.02 -22.51
CA VAL A 8 -16.70 -16.60 -23.93
C VAL A 8 -17.79 -15.59 -24.30
N LEU A 9 -18.99 -15.68 -23.70
CA LEU A 9 -20.03 -14.66 -23.87
C LEU A 9 -19.68 -13.35 -23.13
N ILE A 10 -19.09 -13.45 -21.93
CA ILE A 10 -18.62 -12.30 -21.14
C ILE A 10 -17.51 -11.56 -21.88
N ASP A 11 -16.44 -12.24 -22.30
CA ASP A 11 -15.31 -11.63 -23.01
C ASP A 11 -15.74 -11.01 -24.34
N LYS A 12 -16.64 -11.67 -25.09
CA LYS A 12 -17.20 -11.12 -26.32
C LYS A 12 -17.96 -9.82 -26.06
N THR A 13 -18.88 -9.82 -25.08
CA THR A 13 -19.76 -8.67 -24.85
C THR A 13 -19.05 -7.52 -24.12
N TRP A 14 -18.12 -7.82 -23.21
CA TRP A 14 -17.22 -6.82 -22.66
C TRP A 14 -16.25 -6.26 -23.71
N GLY A 15 -15.82 -7.08 -24.68
CA GLY A 15 -15.07 -6.64 -25.86
C GLY A 15 -15.84 -5.59 -26.66
N LEU A 16 -17.06 -5.93 -27.11
CA LEU A 16 -17.95 -5.04 -27.85
C LEU A 16 -18.22 -3.70 -27.13
N LEU A 17 -18.43 -3.74 -25.82
CA LEU A 17 -18.63 -2.51 -25.04
C LEU A 17 -17.37 -1.62 -25.01
N LYS A 18 -16.17 -2.20 -24.91
CA LYS A 18 -14.89 -1.45 -24.98
C LYS A 18 -14.53 -0.96 -26.39
N GLU A 19 -15.14 -1.52 -27.44
CA GLU A 19 -15.00 -1.02 -28.81
C GLU A 19 -15.91 0.18 -29.08
N ARG A 20 -17.06 0.28 -28.39
CA ARG A 20 -18.05 1.36 -28.52
C ARG A 20 -17.88 2.50 -27.51
N TYR A 21 -17.45 2.20 -26.28
CA TYR A 21 -17.46 3.13 -25.14
C TYR A 21 -16.15 3.05 -24.32
N THR A 22 -15.82 4.13 -23.61
CA THR A 22 -14.77 4.10 -22.60
C THR A 22 -15.24 3.42 -21.31
N LEU A 23 -14.28 2.92 -20.52
CA LEU A 23 -14.56 2.36 -19.18
C LEU A 23 -15.19 3.38 -18.21
N GLN A 24 -15.03 4.68 -18.48
CA GLN A 24 -15.70 5.72 -17.71
C GLN A 24 -17.18 5.81 -18.08
N GLU A 25 -17.53 5.87 -19.37
CA GLU A 25 -18.91 5.97 -19.84
C GLU A 25 -19.76 4.76 -19.40
N ILE A 26 -19.22 3.54 -19.51
CA ILE A 26 -19.88 2.31 -19.03
C ILE A 26 -20.15 2.38 -17.52
N GLY A 27 -19.18 2.88 -16.74
CA GLY A 27 -19.36 3.07 -15.31
C GLY A 27 -20.29 4.23 -14.95
N GLU A 28 -20.46 5.22 -15.82
CA GLU A 28 -21.34 6.35 -15.60
C GLU A 28 -22.81 5.98 -15.80
N GLU A 29 -23.12 5.15 -16.80
CA GLU A 29 -24.45 4.54 -16.99
C GLU A 29 -24.83 3.68 -15.77
N LEU A 30 -23.92 2.83 -15.27
CA LEU A 30 -24.14 2.08 -14.03
C LEU A 30 -24.48 2.99 -12.85
N TYR A 31 -23.69 4.04 -12.62
CA TYR A 31 -23.95 4.92 -11.49
C TYR A 31 -25.25 5.73 -11.65
N ASP A 32 -25.69 6.04 -12.86
CA ASP A 32 -27.02 6.65 -13.05
C ASP A 32 -28.14 5.64 -12.80
N ASN A 33 -28.03 4.38 -13.21
CA ASN A 33 -28.99 3.34 -12.85
C ASN A 33 -29.02 3.07 -11.33
N VAL A 34 -27.86 2.98 -10.66
CA VAL A 34 -27.78 2.86 -9.19
C VAL A 34 -28.43 4.07 -8.50
N PHE A 35 -28.17 5.30 -8.95
CA PHE A 35 -28.70 6.52 -8.32
C PHE A 35 -30.14 6.90 -8.74
N LYS A 36 -30.69 6.21 -9.73
CA LYS A 36 -32.11 6.20 -10.14
C LYS A 36 -32.90 5.20 -9.29
N ASN A 37 -32.36 3.98 -9.13
CA ASN A 37 -33.01 2.88 -8.40
C ASN A 37 -32.86 3.00 -6.87
N ALA A 38 -31.76 3.59 -6.37
CA ALA A 38 -31.51 3.81 -4.94
C ALA A 38 -30.83 5.18 -4.66
N PRO A 39 -31.57 6.30 -4.78
CA PRO A 39 -31.01 7.65 -4.64
C PRO A 39 -30.36 7.92 -3.28
N ASP A 40 -30.82 7.26 -2.21
CA ASP A 40 -30.27 7.41 -0.86
C ASP A 40 -28.80 6.95 -0.75
N LEU A 41 -28.35 6.00 -1.58
CA LEU A 41 -26.97 5.50 -1.53
C LEU A 41 -25.93 6.55 -1.91
N ARG A 42 -26.33 7.66 -2.56
CA ARG A 42 -25.44 8.79 -2.94
C ARG A 42 -24.53 9.26 -1.81
N HIS A 43 -24.93 9.16 -0.53
CA HIS A 43 -24.14 9.58 0.62
C HIS A 43 -22.85 8.76 0.87
N LEU A 44 -22.76 7.53 0.34
CA LEU A 44 -21.57 6.69 0.42
C LEU A 44 -20.45 7.21 -0.51
N PHE A 45 -20.82 7.87 -1.60
CA PHE A 45 -19.97 8.21 -2.74
C PHE A 45 -19.27 9.56 -2.57
N LYS A 46 -18.18 9.54 -1.80
CA LYS A 46 -17.42 10.73 -1.35
C LYS A 46 -16.39 11.25 -2.38
N ARG A 47 -16.51 10.90 -3.66
CA ARG A 47 -15.60 11.27 -4.76
C ARG A 47 -16.41 11.68 -6.01
N PRO A 48 -15.81 12.36 -7.01
CA PRO A 48 -16.50 12.67 -8.27
C PRO A 48 -17.00 11.41 -8.98
N LYS A 49 -18.19 11.47 -9.61
CA LYS A 49 -18.88 10.31 -10.25
C LYS A 49 -17.96 9.64 -11.26
N GLU A 50 -17.32 10.45 -12.08
CA GLU A 50 -16.43 10.13 -13.19
C GLU A 50 -15.26 9.25 -12.73
N LEU A 51 -14.66 9.62 -11.58
CA LEU A 51 -13.56 8.88 -10.96
C LEU A 51 -14.00 7.56 -10.33
N MET A 52 -15.27 7.40 -9.96
CA MET A 52 -15.79 6.13 -9.42
C MET A 52 -16.25 5.22 -10.57
N ALA A 53 -16.89 5.80 -11.58
CA ALA A 53 -17.28 5.14 -12.82
C ALA A 53 -16.09 4.48 -13.53
N LEU A 54 -15.02 5.25 -13.80
CA LEU A 54 -13.78 4.70 -14.36
C LEU A 54 -13.24 3.55 -13.51
N LYS A 55 -13.26 3.67 -12.18
CA LYS A 55 -12.78 2.62 -11.26
C LYS A 55 -13.65 1.38 -11.20
N PHE A 56 -14.93 1.51 -11.48
CA PHE A 56 -15.83 0.38 -11.63
C PHE A 56 -15.55 -0.32 -12.97
N GLY A 57 -15.45 0.40 -14.08
CA GLY A 57 -15.09 -0.16 -15.40
C GLY A 57 -13.69 -0.79 -15.45
N GLU A 58 -12.71 -0.21 -14.75
CA GLU A 58 -11.40 -0.84 -14.46
C GLU A 58 -11.59 -2.20 -13.78
N MET A 59 -12.36 -2.26 -12.68
CA MET A 59 -12.54 -3.47 -11.89
C MET A 59 -13.34 -4.56 -12.63
N ILE A 60 -14.42 -4.22 -13.34
CA ILE A 60 -15.14 -5.17 -14.20
C ILE A 60 -14.20 -5.73 -15.28
N SER A 61 -13.35 -4.89 -15.90
CA SER A 61 -12.34 -5.36 -16.85
C SER A 61 -11.34 -6.34 -16.23
N THR A 62 -10.94 -6.13 -14.99
CA THR A 62 -10.11 -7.09 -14.25
C THR A 62 -10.86 -8.38 -13.96
N ILE A 63 -12.12 -8.31 -13.51
CA ILE A 63 -12.93 -9.50 -13.22
C ILE A 63 -13.13 -10.35 -14.48
N CYS A 64 -13.60 -9.77 -15.59
CA CYS A 64 -13.79 -10.50 -16.85
C CYS A 64 -12.49 -11.18 -17.32
N GLY A 65 -11.39 -10.42 -17.36
CA GLY A 65 -10.10 -10.94 -17.84
C GLY A 65 -9.50 -12.06 -16.99
N LEU A 66 -9.82 -12.11 -15.68
CA LEU A 66 -9.35 -13.17 -14.77
C LEU A 66 -10.34 -14.36 -14.66
N PHE A 67 -11.64 -14.15 -14.86
CA PHE A 67 -12.70 -15.13 -14.57
C PHE A 67 -12.51 -16.50 -15.28
N GLN A 68 -12.02 -16.50 -16.53
CA GLN A 68 -11.66 -17.74 -17.23
C GLN A 68 -10.17 -18.13 -17.13
N THR A 69 -9.28 -17.18 -16.84
CA THR A 69 -7.83 -17.36 -17.07
C THR A 69 -7.05 -17.67 -15.81
N ASP A 70 -7.44 -17.07 -14.68
CA ASP A 70 -6.74 -17.19 -13.40
C ASP A 70 -7.71 -16.94 -12.23
N ARG A 71 -8.29 -18.04 -11.73
CA ARG A 71 -9.21 -18.03 -10.59
C ARG A 71 -8.51 -17.73 -9.26
N GLU A 72 -7.19 -17.90 -9.17
CA GLU A 72 -6.39 -17.60 -7.98
C GLU A 72 -6.16 -16.08 -7.88
N SER A 73 -5.66 -15.45 -8.95
CA SER A 73 -5.56 -13.98 -9.05
C SER A 73 -6.93 -13.30 -8.91
N LEU A 74 -8.03 -13.89 -9.40
CA LEU A 74 -9.37 -13.34 -9.17
C LEU A 74 -9.75 -13.38 -7.67
N LEU A 75 -9.49 -14.49 -6.99
CA LEU A 75 -9.76 -14.65 -5.56
C LEU A 75 -8.92 -13.68 -4.71
N GLU A 76 -7.64 -13.47 -5.05
CA GLU A 76 -6.80 -12.44 -4.42
C GLU A 76 -7.36 -11.02 -4.68
N THR A 77 -7.73 -10.70 -5.93
CA THR A 77 -8.31 -9.40 -6.29
C THR A 77 -9.61 -9.12 -5.54
N MET A 78 -10.49 -10.13 -5.37
CA MET A 78 -11.74 -9.99 -4.63
C MET A 78 -11.53 -9.88 -3.11
N ARG A 79 -10.49 -10.52 -2.55
CA ARG A 79 -10.10 -10.33 -1.13
C ARG A 79 -9.65 -8.90 -0.86
N ASP A 80 -8.72 -8.40 -1.67
CA ASP A 80 -8.24 -7.00 -1.63
C ASP A 80 -9.38 -5.99 -1.82
N LEU A 81 -10.41 -6.35 -2.59
CA LEU A 81 -11.60 -5.55 -2.81
C LEU A 81 -12.55 -5.61 -1.60
N GLY A 82 -12.76 -6.76 -0.98
CA GLY A 82 -13.59 -6.95 0.20
C GLY A 82 -13.07 -6.19 1.43
N ILE A 83 -11.77 -6.27 1.70
CA ILE A 83 -11.10 -5.49 2.77
C ILE A 83 -11.34 -3.97 2.59
N ARG A 84 -11.42 -3.49 1.35
CA ARG A 84 -11.72 -2.09 1.03
C ARG A 84 -13.20 -1.72 1.22
N HIS A 85 -14.14 -2.64 0.99
CA HIS A 85 -15.57 -2.36 1.11
C HIS A 85 -16.01 -2.09 2.56
N VAL A 86 -15.33 -2.69 3.53
CA VAL A 86 -15.44 -2.34 4.98
C VAL A 86 -15.30 -0.84 5.21
N ASP A 87 -14.24 -0.24 4.66
CA ASP A 87 -13.89 1.17 4.90
C ASP A 87 -14.68 2.14 4.01
N TYR A 88 -15.29 1.63 2.94
CA TYR A 88 -16.28 2.36 2.15
C TYR A 88 -17.64 2.46 2.87
N GLY A 89 -17.93 1.53 3.78
CA GLY A 89 -19.25 1.38 4.41
C GLY A 89 -20.26 0.69 3.51
N SER A 90 -19.80 -0.16 2.59
CA SER A 90 -20.68 -1.04 1.81
C SER A 90 -21.25 -2.14 2.71
N ARG A 91 -22.32 -2.80 2.26
CA ARG A 91 -22.91 -3.94 2.97
C ARG A 91 -23.35 -5.04 2.00
N PRO A 92 -23.48 -6.30 2.44
CA PRO A 92 -23.95 -7.41 1.61
C PRO A 92 -25.29 -7.13 0.90
N GLU A 93 -26.22 -6.42 1.55
CA GLU A 93 -27.55 -6.15 0.99
C GLU A 93 -27.54 -5.19 -0.21
N TYR A 94 -26.41 -4.51 -0.49
CA TYR A 94 -26.28 -3.63 -1.66
C TYR A 94 -25.90 -4.39 -2.95
N PHE A 95 -25.30 -5.58 -2.84
CA PHE A 95 -24.81 -6.33 -4.01
C PHE A 95 -25.92 -6.78 -4.99
N PRO A 96 -27.11 -7.24 -4.55
CA PRO A 96 -28.21 -7.55 -5.47
C PRO A 96 -28.72 -6.34 -6.26
N LEU A 97 -28.72 -5.14 -5.67
CA LEU A 97 -29.06 -3.90 -6.37
C LEU A 97 -28.02 -3.56 -7.44
N PHE A 98 -26.73 -3.64 -7.08
CA PHE A 98 -25.63 -3.41 -8.02
C PHE A 98 -25.63 -4.43 -9.16
N LYS A 99 -25.99 -5.69 -8.89
CA LYS A 99 -26.21 -6.73 -9.91
C LYS A 99 -27.26 -6.31 -10.93
N ALA A 100 -28.45 -5.93 -10.47
CA ALA A 100 -29.53 -5.46 -11.34
C ALA A 100 -29.09 -4.24 -12.17
N CYS A 101 -28.49 -3.23 -11.53
CA CYS A 101 -28.02 -2.03 -12.25
C CYS A 101 -26.89 -2.33 -13.25
N LEU A 102 -26.07 -3.37 -13.05
CA LEU A 102 -25.11 -3.84 -14.05
C LEU A 102 -25.80 -4.52 -15.22
N LEU A 103 -26.80 -5.37 -14.98
CA LEU A 103 -27.57 -6.02 -16.05
C LEU A 103 -28.35 -4.97 -16.87
N ASP A 104 -29.02 -4.02 -16.22
CA ASP A 104 -29.64 -2.83 -16.86
C ASP A 104 -28.62 -2.10 -17.77
N THR A 105 -27.39 -1.91 -17.28
CA THR A 105 -26.31 -1.20 -18.01
C THR A 105 -25.79 -2.01 -19.19
N LEU A 106 -25.73 -3.34 -19.10
CA LEU A 106 -25.36 -4.20 -20.21
C LEU A 106 -26.45 -4.24 -21.28
N GLU A 107 -27.72 -4.29 -20.88
CA GLU A 107 -28.87 -4.23 -21.80
C GLU A 107 -28.96 -2.87 -22.52
N ASN A 108 -28.75 -1.75 -21.82
CA ASN A 108 -28.81 -0.40 -22.39
C ASN A 108 -27.68 -0.07 -23.38
N LEU A 109 -26.51 -0.71 -23.26
CA LEU A 109 -25.30 -0.37 -24.03
C LEU A 109 -24.92 -1.39 -25.13
N LEU A 110 -25.48 -2.59 -25.10
CA LEU A 110 -25.33 -3.60 -26.15
C LEU A 110 -26.38 -3.41 -27.26
N GLU A 111 -26.09 -3.87 -28.48
CA GLU A 111 -27.03 -3.79 -29.61
C GLU A 111 -28.04 -4.96 -29.62
N ASP A 112 -29.14 -4.78 -30.35
CA ASP A 112 -30.22 -5.76 -30.48
C ASP A 112 -29.70 -7.18 -30.79
N GLY A 113 -29.93 -8.11 -29.86
CA GLY A 113 -29.51 -9.52 -29.99
C GLY A 113 -28.11 -9.85 -29.48
N GLU A 114 -27.35 -8.87 -28.94
CA GLU A 114 -26.08 -9.14 -28.24
C GLU A 114 -26.31 -9.49 -26.77
N PHE A 115 -27.24 -8.80 -26.09
CA PHE A 115 -27.70 -9.15 -24.74
C PHE A 115 -28.77 -10.25 -24.79
N THR A 116 -28.33 -11.46 -25.14
CA THR A 116 -29.20 -12.65 -25.12
C THR A 116 -29.43 -13.15 -23.68
N ALA A 117 -30.48 -13.96 -23.44
CA ALA A 117 -30.66 -14.63 -22.15
C ALA A 117 -29.47 -15.52 -21.72
N ALA A 118 -28.64 -16.00 -22.66
CA ALA A 118 -27.38 -16.69 -22.35
C ALA A 118 -26.26 -15.71 -21.94
N THR A 119 -26.23 -14.52 -22.54
CA THR A 119 -25.38 -13.39 -22.12
C THR A 119 -25.75 -12.99 -20.70
N GLU A 120 -27.02 -12.66 -20.47
CA GLU A 120 -27.60 -12.27 -19.18
C GLU A 120 -27.27 -13.29 -18.07
N ALA A 121 -27.52 -14.59 -18.31
CA ALA A 121 -27.19 -15.65 -17.37
C ALA A 121 -25.69 -15.73 -17.05
N SER A 122 -24.82 -15.57 -18.05
CA SER A 122 -23.35 -15.60 -17.84
C SER A 122 -22.86 -14.44 -16.99
N TRP A 123 -23.41 -13.24 -17.21
CA TRP A 123 -23.10 -12.06 -16.39
C TRP A 123 -23.70 -12.13 -14.98
N ASN A 124 -24.89 -12.72 -14.84
CA ASN A 124 -25.49 -13.04 -13.53
C ASN A 124 -24.56 -13.94 -12.71
N ASP A 125 -24.13 -15.05 -13.31
CA ASP A 125 -23.26 -16.04 -12.67
C ASP A 125 -21.91 -15.44 -12.25
N MET A 126 -21.24 -14.70 -13.16
CA MET A 126 -19.95 -14.08 -12.87
C MET A 126 -20.07 -13.05 -11.74
N TRP A 127 -21.15 -12.26 -11.70
CA TRP A 127 -21.37 -11.32 -10.61
C TRP A 127 -21.55 -12.03 -9.27
N ASP A 128 -22.35 -13.10 -9.22
CA ASP A 128 -22.56 -13.86 -7.97
C ASP A 128 -21.24 -14.50 -7.50
N GLU A 129 -20.53 -15.19 -8.39
CA GLU A 129 -19.24 -15.84 -8.10
C GLU A 129 -18.12 -14.86 -7.70
N ALA A 130 -18.18 -13.59 -8.12
CA ALA A 130 -17.22 -12.56 -7.73
C ALA A 130 -17.65 -11.81 -6.46
N SER A 131 -18.95 -11.51 -6.31
CA SER A 131 -19.49 -10.81 -5.14
C SER A 131 -19.52 -11.70 -3.89
N GLU A 132 -19.75 -13.02 -4.00
CA GLU A 132 -19.64 -13.95 -2.89
C GLU A 132 -18.22 -13.97 -2.30
N MET A 133 -17.18 -13.99 -3.15
CA MET A 133 -15.78 -13.93 -2.72
C MET A 133 -15.45 -12.60 -2.03
N LEU A 134 -15.97 -11.49 -2.55
CA LEU A 134 -15.80 -10.15 -2.00
C LEU A 134 -16.50 -10.04 -0.64
N ILE A 135 -17.78 -10.42 -0.55
CA ILE A 135 -18.59 -10.40 0.68
C ILE A 135 -17.93 -11.27 1.76
N SER A 136 -17.55 -12.52 1.43
CA SER A 136 -16.85 -13.42 2.36
C SER A 136 -15.58 -12.78 2.93
N SER A 137 -14.84 -12.04 2.10
CA SER A 137 -13.64 -11.33 2.56
C SER A 137 -13.94 -10.00 3.26
N GLN A 138 -15.09 -9.37 3.01
CA GLN A 138 -15.55 -8.18 3.74
C GLN A 138 -15.95 -8.57 5.16
N GLU A 139 -16.79 -9.59 5.33
CA GLU A 139 -17.27 -10.08 6.64
C GLU A 139 -16.11 -10.60 7.49
N LEU A 140 -15.18 -11.35 6.88
CA LEU A 140 -13.94 -11.77 7.53
C LEU A 140 -13.10 -10.57 7.99
N ALA A 141 -12.91 -9.58 7.12
CA ALA A 141 -12.17 -8.37 7.46
C ALA A 141 -12.86 -7.58 8.59
N GLU A 142 -14.19 -7.48 8.59
CA GLU A 142 -14.95 -6.81 9.66
C GLU A 142 -14.78 -7.47 11.02
N ARG A 143 -14.90 -8.81 11.10
CA ARG A 143 -14.65 -9.57 12.34
C ARG A 143 -13.23 -9.35 12.87
N LEU A 144 -12.23 -9.57 12.02
CA LEU A 144 -10.82 -9.52 12.43
C LEU A 144 -10.38 -8.09 12.77
N VAL A 145 -10.83 -7.08 12.00
CA VAL A 145 -10.65 -5.66 12.35
C VAL A 145 -11.29 -5.33 13.70
N GLY A 146 -12.47 -5.90 14.01
CA GLY A 146 -13.13 -5.74 15.30
C GLY A 146 -12.23 -6.19 16.46
N ALA A 147 -11.71 -7.42 16.40
CA ALA A 147 -10.81 -7.99 17.41
C ALA A 147 -9.50 -7.20 17.56
N ILE A 148 -8.89 -6.78 16.44
CA ILE A 148 -7.67 -5.94 16.44
C ILE A 148 -7.96 -4.57 17.05
N ARG A 149 -9.04 -3.90 16.66
CA ARG A 149 -9.41 -2.59 17.23
C ARG A 149 -9.69 -2.69 18.72
N HIS A 150 -10.40 -3.73 19.16
CA HIS A 150 -10.67 -3.95 20.58
C HIS A 150 -9.38 -4.12 21.37
N THR A 151 -8.55 -5.12 21.04
CA THR A 151 -7.33 -5.41 21.79
C THR A 151 -6.25 -4.33 21.64
N TRP A 152 -6.25 -3.56 20.55
CA TRP A 152 -5.37 -2.40 20.38
C TRP A 152 -5.75 -1.23 21.31
N GLU A 153 -7.01 -1.09 21.75
CA GLU A 153 -7.36 -0.07 22.74
C GLU A 153 -6.67 -0.33 24.09
N ASP A 154 -6.48 -1.60 24.47
CA ASP A 154 -5.74 -2.02 25.68
C ASP A 154 -4.21 -1.99 25.47
N VAL A 155 -3.75 -2.28 24.26
CA VAL A 155 -2.33 -2.42 23.90
C VAL A 155 -1.66 -1.09 23.46
N LYS A 156 -2.41 -0.03 23.15
CA LYS A 156 -1.83 1.26 22.73
C LYS A 156 -1.20 2.05 23.89
N HIS A 157 0.08 2.38 23.77
CA HIS A 157 0.76 3.32 24.69
C HIS A 157 1.98 3.95 23.98
N PRO A 158 2.40 5.21 24.25
CA PRO A 158 3.53 5.80 23.53
C PRO A 158 4.87 5.10 23.82
N ALA A 159 5.04 4.46 24.98
CA ALA A 159 6.22 3.65 25.29
C ALA A 159 6.32 2.39 24.40
N ILE A 160 5.18 1.91 23.90
CA ILE A 160 5.06 0.63 23.22
C ILE A 160 5.60 0.69 21.79
N GLU A 161 5.56 1.84 21.11
CA GLU A 161 6.23 1.99 19.80
C GLU A 161 7.75 1.75 19.90
N LEU A 162 8.39 2.22 20.99
CA LEU A 162 9.81 2.02 21.26
C LEU A 162 10.11 0.60 21.77
N GLU A 163 9.21 0.01 22.57
CA GLU A 163 9.33 -1.37 23.06
C GLU A 163 9.20 -2.39 21.91
N ILE A 164 8.21 -2.21 21.01
CA ILE A 164 8.05 -2.95 19.76
C ILE A 164 9.28 -2.78 18.87
N THR A 165 9.72 -1.54 18.62
CA THR A 165 10.93 -1.28 17.81
C THR A 165 12.15 -2.02 18.36
N SER A 166 12.36 -1.97 19.69
CA SER A 166 13.47 -2.65 20.35
C SER A 166 13.35 -4.18 20.25
N LYS A 167 12.17 -4.77 20.48
CA LYS A 167 11.95 -6.22 20.32
C LYS A 167 12.20 -6.66 18.87
N ILE A 168 11.64 -5.97 17.87
CA ILE A 168 11.88 -6.27 16.45
C ILE A 168 13.37 -6.21 16.10
N ILE A 169 14.09 -5.16 16.53
CA ILE A 169 15.53 -5.03 16.26
C ILE A 169 16.33 -6.16 16.92
N ASN A 170 16.00 -6.54 18.16
CA ASN A 170 16.71 -7.62 18.86
C ASN A 170 16.44 -9.00 18.24
N GLU A 171 15.21 -9.31 17.83
CA GLU A 171 14.91 -10.56 17.13
C GLU A 171 15.49 -10.58 15.71
N LEU A 172 15.46 -9.46 14.97
CA LEU A 172 16.17 -9.34 13.69
C LEU A 172 17.67 -9.63 13.86
N ILE A 173 18.34 -9.07 14.88
CA ILE A 173 19.77 -9.32 15.14
C ILE A 173 20.07 -10.77 15.58
N LYS A 174 19.10 -11.46 16.20
CA LYS A 174 19.22 -12.88 16.56
C LYS A 174 19.08 -13.79 15.34
N LEU A 175 18.10 -13.51 14.48
CA LEU A 175 17.78 -14.32 13.30
C LEU A 175 18.75 -14.06 12.14
N HIS A 176 19.19 -12.81 11.99
CA HIS A 176 19.98 -12.28 10.88
C HIS A 176 21.21 -11.50 11.42
N PRO A 177 22.26 -12.21 11.91
CA PRO A 177 23.38 -11.58 12.61
C PRO A 177 24.29 -10.71 11.74
N GLU A 178 24.22 -10.82 10.42
CA GLU A 178 24.90 -9.93 9.46
C GLU A 178 24.23 -8.55 9.37
N VAL A 179 22.89 -8.48 9.46
CA VAL A 179 22.15 -7.21 9.58
C VAL A 179 22.56 -6.42 10.83
N LYS A 180 23.06 -7.08 11.88
CA LYS A 180 23.68 -6.44 13.04
C LYS A 180 24.73 -5.38 12.65
N LYS A 181 25.52 -5.58 11.58
CA LYS A 181 26.52 -4.58 11.13
C LYS A 181 25.84 -3.35 10.51
N THR A 182 24.82 -3.55 9.69
CA THR A 182 24.00 -2.45 9.14
C THR A 182 23.31 -1.66 10.25
N VAL A 183 22.70 -2.36 11.21
CA VAL A 183 22.03 -1.76 12.38
C VAL A 183 23.02 -1.03 13.29
N ILE A 184 24.17 -1.63 13.60
CA ILE A 184 25.22 -0.97 14.41
C ILE A 184 25.80 0.24 13.67
N ASN A 185 25.95 0.22 12.35
CA ASN A 185 26.40 1.41 11.62
C ASN A 185 25.36 2.55 11.67
N LEU A 186 24.07 2.22 11.49
CA LEU A 186 22.96 3.20 11.56
C LEU A 186 22.77 3.80 12.97
N LEU A 187 23.04 3.03 14.03
CA LEU A 187 23.02 3.49 15.43
C LEU A 187 24.36 4.07 15.89
N GLY A 188 25.45 3.75 15.19
CA GLY A 188 26.84 3.93 15.63
C GLY A 188 27.58 5.11 14.97
N GLY A 189 26.97 5.79 13.99
CA GLY A 189 27.46 7.08 13.48
C GLY A 189 27.74 8.11 14.60
N ARG A 190 27.07 7.95 15.75
CA ARG A 190 27.33 8.65 17.02
C ARG A 190 28.78 8.67 17.49
N LYS A 191 29.61 7.67 17.18
CA LYS A 191 31.02 7.67 17.63
C LYS A 191 31.88 8.69 16.87
N GLN A 192 31.49 9.15 15.68
CA GLN A 192 32.40 9.91 14.81
C GLN A 192 32.53 11.42 15.14
N TYR A 193 31.96 11.88 16.26
CA TYR A 193 32.20 13.23 16.80
C TYR A 193 33.23 13.26 17.96
N CYS A 194 33.74 12.11 18.40
CA CYS A 194 34.76 12.00 19.44
C CYS A 194 35.94 11.16 18.94
N GLN A 195 36.97 11.81 18.37
CA GLN A 195 38.27 11.16 18.17
C GLN A 195 38.96 10.95 19.52
N GLY A 196 39.35 9.72 19.84
CA GLY A 196 40.18 9.43 21.01
C GLY A 196 40.21 7.96 21.44
N SER A 197 41.39 7.35 21.35
CA SER A 197 41.80 6.04 21.90
C SER A 197 41.09 4.76 21.41
N ASP A 198 41.91 3.71 21.26
CA ASP A 198 41.53 2.35 20.90
C ASP A 198 40.92 1.56 22.08
N GLY A 199 40.03 0.62 21.80
CA GLY A 199 39.35 -0.20 22.82
C GLY A 199 38.00 -0.73 22.36
N ALA A 200 38.01 -1.74 21.49
CA ALA A 200 36.83 -2.17 20.72
C ALA A 200 36.33 -3.58 21.05
N ASP A 201 35.86 -3.80 22.28
CA ASP A 201 34.90 -4.89 22.57
C ASP A 201 33.89 -4.50 23.67
N ASP A 202 34.37 -4.12 24.87
CA ASP A 202 33.52 -3.91 26.06
C ASP A 202 32.45 -2.82 25.91
N THR A 203 32.70 -1.77 25.12
CA THR A 203 31.78 -0.61 25.01
C THR A 203 30.40 -0.95 24.43
N VAL A 204 30.20 -2.13 23.82
CA VAL A 204 28.86 -2.59 23.38
C VAL A 204 28.02 -3.09 24.57
N SER A 205 28.66 -3.64 25.61
CA SER A 205 28.00 -4.04 26.86
C SER A 205 27.51 -2.81 27.62
N GLU A 206 28.37 -1.81 27.77
CA GLU A 206 28.07 -0.56 28.45
C GLU A 206 27.05 0.29 27.68
N ALA A 207 27.13 0.35 26.35
CA ALA A 207 26.12 1.03 25.54
C ALA A 207 24.73 0.36 25.65
N LYS A 208 24.65 -0.97 25.72
CA LYS A 208 23.40 -1.67 26.04
C LYS A 208 22.89 -1.29 27.43
N SER A 209 23.75 -1.30 28.44
CA SER A 209 23.41 -0.91 29.82
C SER A 209 22.88 0.53 29.87
N ALA A 210 23.58 1.49 29.25
CA ALA A 210 23.20 2.89 29.20
C ALA A 210 21.88 3.11 28.46
N VAL A 211 21.66 2.47 27.31
CA VAL A 211 20.38 2.58 26.57
C VAL A 211 19.23 1.93 27.35
N MET A 212 19.43 0.77 27.98
CA MET A 212 18.43 0.18 28.89
C MET A 212 18.16 1.05 30.12
N SER A 213 19.14 1.82 30.60
CA SER A 213 19.03 2.69 31.77
C SER A 213 18.33 4.01 31.45
N GLU A 214 18.72 4.67 30.37
CA GLU A 214 18.10 5.90 29.87
C GLU A 214 16.66 5.64 29.44
N ALA A 215 16.41 4.53 28.70
CA ALA A 215 15.06 4.04 28.44
C ALA A 215 14.34 3.56 29.70
N LYS A 216 15.02 3.38 30.84
CA LYS A 216 14.40 3.13 32.15
C LYS A 216 14.17 4.37 33.01
N SER A 217 14.57 5.57 32.57
CA SER A 217 14.62 6.76 33.42
C SER A 217 13.39 7.69 33.33
N GLN A 218 12.53 7.58 32.31
CA GLN A 218 11.66 8.67 31.87
C GLN A 218 10.10 8.47 31.93
N VAL A 219 9.46 7.28 32.08
CA VAL A 219 7.96 7.15 32.13
C VAL A 219 7.40 7.72 33.44
N THR A 220 8.17 7.67 34.53
CA THR A 220 7.82 8.02 35.92
C THR A 220 6.91 9.22 36.01
N ALA A 221 7.23 10.22 35.19
CA ALA A 221 6.69 11.55 35.24
C ALA A 221 5.61 11.84 34.17
N VAL A 222 5.09 10.84 33.45
CA VAL A 222 4.06 11.04 32.40
C VAL A 222 2.67 10.58 32.81
N THR A 223 2.54 9.43 33.49
CA THR A 223 1.21 8.78 33.68
C THR A 223 0.53 9.10 35.01
N GLY A 224 1.26 9.39 36.08
CA GLY A 224 0.71 9.80 37.39
C GLY A 224 -0.11 8.76 38.17
N VAL A 225 -0.43 7.61 37.57
CA VAL A 225 -1.19 6.52 38.21
C VAL A 225 -0.32 5.79 39.24
N THR A 226 -0.52 6.08 40.52
CA THR A 226 0.02 5.31 41.66
C THR A 226 -0.73 3.98 41.82
N GLY A 227 -0.65 3.14 40.78
CA GLY A 227 -1.45 1.93 40.61
C GLY A 227 -1.01 1.04 39.42
N VAL A 228 0.17 1.30 38.85
CA VAL A 228 0.83 0.40 37.89
C VAL A 228 2.13 -0.08 38.54
N SER A 229 2.44 -1.38 38.45
CA SER A 229 3.53 -1.97 39.23
C SER A 229 4.90 -1.34 38.93
N ALA A 230 5.76 -1.29 39.95
CA ALA A 230 6.92 -0.39 40.01
C ALA A 230 8.00 -0.56 38.91
N ARG A 231 7.85 -1.52 37.99
CA ARG A 231 8.65 -1.61 36.74
C ARG A 231 8.22 -0.59 35.69
N ARG A 232 6.91 -0.33 35.51
CA ARG A 232 6.41 0.54 34.43
C ARG A 232 6.41 2.03 34.80
N ILE A 233 7.43 2.37 35.56
CA ILE A 233 7.90 3.71 35.88
C ILE A 233 8.92 4.18 34.80
N SER A 234 9.24 3.38 33.76
CA SER A 234 10.52 3.51 33.04
C SER A 234 10.74 4.42 31.79
N LEU A 235 9.91 4.56 30.75
CA LEU A 235 10.40 4.94 29.39
C LEU A 235 10.33 6.38 28.73
N MET A 236 9.43 7.34 29.04
CA MET A 236 8.93 8.32 28.00
C MET A 236 9.28 9.85 27.98
N LYS A 237 9.83 10.50 29.01
CA LYS A 237 9.89 11.99 29.15
C LYS A 237 11.26 12.70 28.92
N SER A 238 11.26 14.03 28.98
CA SER A 238 12.39 14.97 28.90
C SER A 238 13.30 14.94 27.65
N MET A 239 12.82 14.44 26.52
CA MET A 239 13.40 14.78 25.21
C MET A 239 12.92 16.16 24.70
N LYS A 240 13.87 17.08 24.43
CA LYS A 240 13.80 18.24 23.50
C LYS A 240 15.18 18.94 23.49
N ALA A 241 15.74 19.43 22.37
CA ALA A 241 15.29 19.47 20.97
C ALA A 241 16.50 19.62 20.01
N ARG A 242 16.29 19.40 18.69
CA ARG A 242 16.91 20.00 17.46
C ARG A 242 18.40 20.48 17.53
N THR A 243 19.30 20.26 16.55
CA THR A 243 19.33 19.72 15.16
C THR A 243 20.83 19.57 14.76
N ASP A 244 21.30 19.07 13.60
CA ASP A 244 20.67 18.78 12.30
C ASP A 244 21.15 17.46 11.66
N TRP A 245 21.67 17.43 10.41
CA TRP A 245 21.76 16.19 9.62
C TRP A 245 23.01 15.93 8.75
N SER A 246 23.56 14.71 8.91
CA SER A 246 24.51 14.04 8.00
C SER A 246 24.66 12.55 8.37
N LEU A 247 25.00 11.59 7.49
CA LEU A 247 24.59 11.33 6.10
C LEU A 247 25.15 9.93 5.65
N ALA A 248 24.38 8.85 5.49
CA ALA A 248 22.98 8.62 5.85
C ALA A 248 22.70 8.92 7.34
N THR A 249 21.43 9.13 7.68
CA THR A 249 21.04 9.72 8.97
C THR A 249 20.52 8.66 9.95
N GLU A 250 20.66 8.90 11.26
CA GLU A 250 20.31 7.98 12.36
C GLU A 250 18.82 7.56 12.46
N SER A 251 17.99 7.84 11.46
CA SER A 251 16.54 7.99 11.61
C SER A 251 15.69 6.81 11.14
N ASP A 252 16.23 5.85 10.39
CA ASP A 252 15.39 4.89 9.64
C ASP A 252 14.95 3.64 10.42
N LEU A 253 15.79 3.08 11.30
CA LEU A 253 15.37 1.99 12.19
C LEU A 253 14.29 2.42 13.20
N PRO A 254 14.41 3.59 13.87
CA PRO A 254 13.36 4.13 14.73
C PRO A 254 12.05 4.51 14.01
N ARG A 255 11.98 4.46 12.68
CA ARG A 255 10.74 4.66 11.92
C ARG A 255 9.92 3.38 11.74
N LEU A 256 10.50 2.19 11.92
CA LEU A 256 9.80 0.92 11.67
C LEU A 256 8.62 0.71 12.63
N GLY A 257 8.82 0.82 13.95
CA GLY A 257 7.74 0.70 14.94
C GLY A 257 6.63 1.75 14.78
N PRO A 258 6.95 3.05 14.67
CA PRO A 258 5.95 4.09 14.40
C PRO A 258 5.22 3.91 13.07
N ARG A 259 5.83 3.32 12.02
CA ARG A 259 5.13 2.95 10.78
C ARG A 259 4.21 1.74 10.98
N LEU A 260 4.65 0.71 11.72
CA LEU A 260 3.82 -0.45 12.06
C LEU A 260 2.61 -0.06 12.93
N ALA A 261 2.81 0.74 13.98
CA ALA A 261 1.72 1.30 14.79
C ALA A 261 0.77 2.17 13.94
N GLN A 262 1.31 2.92 12.98
CA GLN A 262 0.51 3.68 12.01
C GLN A 262 -0.24 2.79 11.00
N ILE A 263 0.26 1.60 10.65
CA ILE A 263 -0.46 0.62 9.83
C ILE A 263 -1.63 0.05 10.64
N VAL A 264 -1.38 -0.42 11.88
CA VAL A 264 -2.42 -0.90 12.82
C VAL A 264 -3.52 0.15 13.01
N MET A 265 -3.15 1.39 13.34
CA MET A 265 -4.09 2.51 13.54
C MET A 265 -4.93 2.85 12.30
N HIS A 266 -4.56 2.39 11.11
CA HIS A 266 -5.27 2.63 9.85
C HIS A 266 -5.59 1.32 9.10
N ILE A 267 -5.71 0.20 9.81
CA ILE A 267 -5.92 -1.14 9.25
C ILE A 267 -7.02 -1.21 8.17
N THR A 268 -8.21 -0.64 8.44
CA THR A 268 -9.29 -0.56 7.44
C THR A 268 -9.04 0.52 6.39
N ASN A 269 -8.35 1.60 6.77
CA ASN A 269 -8.21 2.79 5.93
C ASN A 269 -7.15 2.58 4.84
N THR A 270 -7.44 1.63 3.97
CA THR A 270 -6.62 1.07 2.90
C THR A 270 -5.86 2.11 2.10
N SER A 271 -6.44 3.29 1.81
CA SER A 271 -5.70 4.37 1.13
C SER A 271 -4.46 4.85 1.92
N LYS A 272 -4.58 5.08 3.24
CA LYS A 272 -3.45 5.46 4.09
C LYS A 272 -2.64 4.25 4.55
N CYS A 273 -3.29 3.10 4.71
CA CYS A 273 -2.65 1.83 5.05
C CYS A 273 -1.69 1.39 3.93
N LEU A 274 -2.12 1.46 2.67
CA LEU A 274 -1.31 1.18 1.49
C LEU A 274 -0.11 2.12 1.40
N THR A 275 -0.29 3.44 1.54
CA THR A 275 0.87 4.37 1.58
C THR A 275 1.83 4.01 2.72
N ARG A 276 1.33 3.63 3.91
CA ARG A 276 2.16 3.26 5.06
C ARG A 276 2.86 1.89 4.91
N ARG A 277 2.23 0.93 4.21
CA ARG A 277 2.81 -0.38 3.88
C ARG A 277 3.83 -0.28 2.73
N GLN A 278 3.58 0.58 1.75
CA GLN A 278 4.55 1.01 0.73
C GLN A 278 5.74 1.71 1.39
N ASP A 279 5.50 2.71 2.24
CA ASP A 279 6.55 3.37 3.03
C ASP A 279 7.40 2.36 3.81
N PHE A 280 6.76 1.38 4.47
CA PHE A 280 7.47 0.34 5.22
C PHE A 280 8.30 -0.57 4.30
N ALA A 281 7.72 -1.07 3.20
CA ALA A 281 8.43 -1.86 2.18
C ALA A 281 9.65 -1.11 1.60
N MET A 282 9.55 0.22 1.44
CA MET A 282 10.68 1.02 0.97
C MET A 282 11.82 1.14 1.99
N GLU A 283 11.57 1.07 3.30
CA GLU A 283 12.67 0.94 4.28
C GLU A 283 13.27 -0.47 4.25
N CYS A 284 12.46 -1.51 4.07
CA CYS A 284 12.96 -2.89 3.88
C CYS A 284 13.91 -2.97 2.68
N LEU A 285 13.57 -2.35 1.55
CA LEU A 285 14.44 -2.27 0.36
C LEU A 285 15.74 -1.49 0.64
N LYS A 286 15.67 -0.31 1.27
CA LYS A 286 16.87 0.47 1.65
C LYS A 286 17.80 -0.30 2.59
N LEU A 287 17.23 -1.07 3.51
CA LEU A 287 17.94 -1.92 4.47
C LEU A 287 18.40 -3.27 3.86
N LYS A 288 18.04 -3.55 2.60
CA LYS A 288 18.32 -4.79 1.85
C LYS A 288 17.79 -6.06 2.54
N LEU A 289 16.61 -5.96 3.14
CA LEU A 289 15.93 -7.08 3.81
C LEU A 289 15.29 -8.00 2.76
N ASP A 290 15.61 -9.29 2.83
CA ASP A 290 14.98 -10.34 2.01
C ASP A 290 13.75 -10.98 2.71
N MET A 291 13.12 -11.95 2.05
CA MET A 291 11.95 -12.66 2.58
C MET A 291 12.16 -13.32 3.95
N THR A 292 13.37 -13.81 4.23
CA THR A 292 13.73 -14.41 5.53
C THR A 292 13.71 -13.36 6.65
N HIS A 293 14.04 -12.11 6.32
CA HIS A 293 13.96 -10.99 7.23
C HIS A 293 12.51 -10.53 7.45
N ILE A 294 11.69 -10.52 6.41
CA ILE A 294 10.24 -10.20 6.52
C ILE A 294 9.53 -11.23 7.41
N VAL A 295 9.81 -12.52 7.25
CA VAL A 295 9.29 -13.59 8.13
C VAL A 295 9.83 -13.44 9.56
N GLY A 296 11.09 -13.05 9.74
CA GLY A 296 11.65 -12.74 11.07
C GLY A 296 10.95 -11.57 11.77
N ILE A 297 10.65 -10.50 11.01
CA ILE A 297 9.87 -9.35 11.50
C ILE A 297 8.45 -9.78 11.91
N ARG A 298 7.77 -10.59 11.09
CA ARG A 298 6.45 -11.15 11.41
C ARG A 298 6.45 -11.83 12.78
N VAL A 299 7.33 -12.81 12.98
CA VAL A 299 7.45 -13.57 14.24
C VAL A 299 7.79 -12.66 15.42
N ALA A 300 8.70 -11.70 15.23
CA ALA A 300 9.04 -10.73 16.27
C ALA A 300 7.84 -9.87 16.69
N ILE A 301 7.02 -9.41 15.74
CA ILE A 301 5.79 -8.66 16.04
C ILE A 301 4.74 -9.56 16.69
N THR A 302 4.47 -10.77 16.17
CA THR A 302 3.50 -11.71 16.75
C THR A 302 3.81 -12.01 18.21
N ASN A 303 5.06 -12.37 18.52
CA ASN A 303 5.49 -12.65 19.90
C ASN A 303 5.38 -11.41 20.79
N THR A 304 5.73 -10.22 20.26
CA THR A 304 5.59 -8.96 20.98
C THR A 304 4.12 -8.66 21.32
N ILE A 305 3.19 -8.88 20.39
CA ILE A 305 1.77 -8.64 20.62
C ILE A 305 1.20 -9.70 21.58
N LYS A 306 1.61 -10.98 21.48
CA LYS A 306 1.23 -12.01 22.47
C LYS A 306 1.67 -11.64 23.90
N ASP A 307 2.91 -11.19 24.08
CA ASP A 307 3.42 -10.72 25.38
C ASP A 307 2.58 -9.59 25.99
N MET A 308 1.91 -8.79 25.15
CA MET A 308 1.27 -7.52 25.53
C MET A 308 -0.25 -7.61 25.67
N VAL A 309 -0.90 -8.42 24.82
CA VAL A 309 -2.28 -8.89 25.02
C VAL A 309 -2.35 -9.84 26.22
N GLY A 310 -1.26 -10.58 26.47
CA GLY A 310 -1.17 -11.59 27.51
C GLY A 310 -1.56 -12.97 26.99
N GLU A 311 -0.79 -14.00 27.37
CA GLU A 311 -0.96 -15.35 26.84
C GLU A 311 -2.36 -15.93 27.10
N GLY A 312 -2.96 -15.59 28.25
CA GLY A 312 -4.33 -15.99 28.58
C GLY A 312 -5.35 -15.54 27.53
N THR A 313 -5.46 -14.24 27.28
CA THR A 313 -6.38 -13.67 26.28
C THR A 313 -6.04 -14.16 24.86
N TRP A 314 -4.76 -14.24 24.50
CA TRP A 314 -4.32 -14.75 23.20
C TRP A 314 -4.71 -16.22 22.96
N GLU A 315 -4.80 -17.04 24.01
CA GLU A 315 -5.16 -18.45 23.91
C GLU A 315 -6.64 -18.73 24.20
N SER A 316 -7.35 -17.83 24.91
CA SER A 316 -8.79 -17.96 25.20
C SER A 316 -9.71 -17.32 24.17
N GLU A 317 -9.23 -16.38 23.36
CA GLU A 317 -10.02 -15.65 22.36
C GLU A 317 -9.50 -15.93 20.93
N PRO A 318 -10.08 -16.91 20.20
CA PRO A 318 -9.59 -17.32 18.88
C PRO A 318 -9.51 -16.17 17.87
N ASP A 319 -10.52 -15.29 17.87
CA ASP A 319 -10.60 -14.11 17.00
C ASP A 319 -9.37 -13.18 17.18
N VAL A 320 -8.79 -13.09 18.38
CA VAL A 320 -7.67 -12.19 18.67
C VAL A 320 -6.38 -12.69 18.03
N ALA A 321 -6.03 -13.95 18.26
CA ALA A 321 -4.83 -14.55 17.67
C ALA A 321 -4.95 -14.65 16.15
N GLU A 322 -6.11 -15.07 15.64
CA GLU A 322 -6.39 -15.13 14.19
C GLU A 322 -6.23 -13.75 13.53
N ALA A 323 -6.84 -12.71 14.11
CA ALA A 323 -6.82 -11.38 13.51
C ALA A 323 -5.42 -10.75 13.49
N TRP A 324 -4.68 -10.85 14.60
CA TRP A 324 -3.31 -10.33 14.65
C TRP A 324 -2.37 -11.09 13.71
N MET A 325 -2.54 -12.41 13.55
CA MET A 325 -1.78 -13.17 12.54
C MET A 325 -2.17 -12.76 11.11
N TRP A 326 -3.48 -12.68 10.81
CA TRP A 326 -4.00 -12.24 9.51
C TRP A 326 -3.46 -10.87 9.10
N LEU A 327 -3.49 -9.87 9.99
CA LEU A 327 -2.95 -8.54 9.71
C LEU A 327 -1.46 -8.60 9.34
N LEU A 328 -0.67 -9.38 10.09
CA LEU A 328 0.76 -9.48 9.84
C LEU A 328 1.06 -10.24 8.55
N ASP A 329 0.25 -11.22 8.18
CA ASP A 329 0.31 -11.90 6.88
C ASP A 329 -0.02 -10.95 5.71
N GLN A 330 -1.07 -10.12 5.83
CA GLN A 330 -1.40 -9.10 4.84
C GLN A 330 -0.27 -8.08 4.65
N ILE A 331 0.34 -7.61 5.75
CA ILE A 331 1.50 -6.69 5.70
C ILE A 331 2.70 -7.38 5.04
N CYS A 332 3.01 -8.62 5.43
CA CYS A 332 4.16 -9.35 4.89
C CYS A 332 3.99 -9.69 3.40
N HIS A 333 2.78 -10.05 2.96
CA HIS A 333 2.47 -10.28 1.55
C HIS A 333 2.67 -9.00 0.72
N GLU A 334 2.07 -7.86 1.11
CA GLU A 334 2.24 -6.62 0.34
C GLU A 334 3.71 -6.15 0.28
N VAL A 335 4.44 -6.27 1.39
CA VAL A 335 5.87 -5.93 1.45
C VAL A 335 6.69 -6.85 0.54
N ALA A 336 6.41 -8.16 0.56
CA ALA A 336 7.04 -9.13 -0.32
C ALA A 336 6.76 -8.84 -1.81
N THR A 337 5.51 -8.57 -2.16
CA THR A 337 5.08 -8.26 -3.52
C THR A 337 5.74 -6.97 -4.05
N ILE A 338 5.85 -5.92 -3.22
CA ILE A 338 6.58 -4.68 -3.57
C ILE A 338 8.08 -4.96 -3.77
N ILE A 339 8.73 -5.67 -2.84
CA ILE A 339 10.16 -6.03 -2.94
C ILE A 339 10.42 -6.84 -4.23
N ASN A 340 9.60 -7.85 -4.49
CA ASN A 340 9.72 -8.72 -5.66
C ASN A 340 9.48 -7.97 -6.98
N GLN A 341 8.51 -7.04 -7.03
CA GLN A 341 8.30 -6.20 -8.21
C GLN A 341 9.48 -5.26 -8.46
N VAL A 342 10.04 -4.62 -7.43
CA VAL A 342 11.23 -3.76 -7.59
C VAL A 342 12.41 -4.58 -8.10
N HIS A 343 12.73 -5.73 -7.48
CA HIS A 343 13.80 -6.61 -7.93
C HIS A 343 13.60 -7.14 -9.37
N LYS A 344 12.35 -7.41 -9.78
CA LYS A 344 12.01 -7.90 -11.13
C LYS A 344 12.11 -6.80 -12.19
N HIS A 345 11.70 -5.58 -11.87
CA HIS A 345 11.49 -4.52 -12.87
C HIS A 345 12.59 -3.45 -12.89
N ALA A 346 13.23 -3.10 -11.77
CA ALA A 346 14.27 -2.07 -11.74
C ALA A 346 15.46 -2.40 -12.68
N PRO A 347 16.03 -3.63 -12.72
CA PRO A 347 17.12 -3.95 -13.64
C PRO A 347 16.73 -3.83 -15.12
N VAL A 348 15.46 -4.09 -15.44
CA VAL A 348 14.93 -3.97 -16.81
C VAL A 348 14.72 -2.50 -17.19
N ILE A 349 14.20 -1.68 -16.27
CA ILE A 349 13.97 -0.25 -16.48
C ILE A 349 15.30 0.51 -16.58
N HIS A 350 16.27 0.24 -15.71
CA HIS A 350 17.60 0.85 -15.80
C HIS A 350 18.29 0.46 -17.12
N LYS A 351 18.21 -0.81 -17.54
CA LYS A 351 18.79 -1.27 -18.81
C LYS A 351 18.09 -0.67 -20.04
N SER A 352 16.76 -0.59 -20.06
CA SER A 352 16.05 0.01 -21.19
C SER A 352 16.26 1.52 -21.26
N TRP A 353 16.36 2.20 -20.11
CA TRP A 353 16.70 3.62 -20.05
C TRP A 353 18.13 3.88 -20.54
N GLN A 354 19.12 3.10 -20.10
CA GLN A 354 20.50 3.22 -20.59
C GLN A 354 20.56 3.05 -22.12
N LEU A 355 19.87 2.06 -22.68
CA LEU A 355 19.80 1.86 -24.14
C LEU A 355 19.18 3.05 -24.89
N VAL A 356 18.25 3.78 -24.27
CA VAL A 356 17.72 5.03 -24.83
C VAL A 356 18.75 6.16 -24.74
N GLN A 357 19.45 6.30 -23.60
CA GLN A 357 20.51 7.30 -23.41
C GLN A 357 21.72 7.09 -24.33
N ASP A 358 22.04 5.84 -24.66
CA ASP A 358 23.13 5.47 -25.58
C ASP A 358 22.77 5.70 -27.05
N ALA A 359 21.47 5.67 -27.39
CA ALA A 359 20.97 5.74 -28.77
C ALA A 359 20.51 7.14 -29.21
N VAL A 360 20.01 7.97 -28.28
CA VAL A 360 19.39 9.27 -28.59
C VAL A 360 19.70 10.28 -27.47
N ASP A 361 20.11 11.50 -27.83
CA ASP A 361 20.31 12.55 -26.83
C ASP A 361 18.98 13.00 -26.18
N MET A 362 19.07 13.60 -24.99
CA MET A 362 17.90 13.99 -24.19
C MET A 362 17.02 15.09 -24.83
N GLU A 363 17.55 15.85 -25.78
CA GLU A 363 16.81 16.86 -26.53
C GLU A 363 16.03 16.21 -27.68
N GLN A 364 16.71 15.38 -28.48
CA GLN A 364 16.12 14.66 -29.60
C GLN A 364 15.07 13.63 -29.14
N LEU A 365 15.32 12.88 -28.06
CA LEU A 365 14.35 11.98 -27.43
C LEU A 365 13.04 12.71 -27.09
N GLY A 366 13.18 13.91 -26.54
CA GLY A 366 12.05 14.74 -26.17
C GLY A 366 11.32 15.35 -27.35
N ILE A 367 12.03 15.74 -28.41
CA ILE A 367 11.41 16.17 -29.68
C ILE A 367 10.56 15.03 -30.24
N ILE A 368 11.08 13.80 -30.29
CA ILE A 368 10.35 12.60 -30.73
C ILE A 368 9.08 12.40 -29.89
N PHE A 369 9.17 12.48 -28.56
CA PHE A 369 8.02 12.36 -27.66
C PHE A 369 6.94 13.43 -27.94
N TYR A 370 7.32 14.70 -28.05
CA TYR A 370 6.35 15.78 -28.30
C TYR A 370 5.78 15.75 -29.73
N ASP A 371 6.54 15.28 -30.72
CA ASP A 371 6.04 15.08 -32.08
C ASP A 371 4.98 13.96 -32.13
N PHE A 372 5.18 12.85 -31.42
CA PHE A 372 4.13 11.84 -31.25
C PHE A 372 2.93 12.39 -30.46
N LEU A 373 3.16 13.07 -29.33
CA LEU A 373 2.09 13.63 -28.49
C LEU A 373 1.17 14.58 -29.27
N PHE A 374 1.73 15.45 -30.13
CA PHE A 374 0.94 16.39 -30.93
C PHE A 374 0.35 15.77 -32.20
N GLN A 375 0.85 14.62 -32.67
CA GLN A 375 0.17 13.82 -33.69
C GLN A 375 -1.05 13.07 -33.10
N THR A 376 -0.88 12.45 -31.93
CA THR A 376 -1.96 11.71 -31.25
C THR A 376 -3.03 12.62 -30.64
N ALA A 377 -2.64 13.78 -30.10
CA ALA A 377 -3.54 14.73 -29.46
C ALA A 377 -3.24 16.19 -29.86
N PRO A 378 -3.59 16.63 -31.08
CA PRO A 378 -3.25 17.97 -31.59
C PRO A 378 -3.70 19.13 -30.69
N ALA A 379 -4.85 19.00 -30.02
CA ALA A 379 -5.36 20.01 -29.09
C ALA A 379 -4.38 20.33 -27.95
N MET A 380 -3.58 19.35 -27.51
CA MET A 380 -2.59 19.52 -26.44
C MET A 380 -1.49 20.50 -26.82
N GLN A 381 -1.18 20.69 -28.11
CA GLN A 381 -0.12 21.60 -28.57
C GLN A 381 -0.30 23.03 -28.05
N SER A 382 -1.55 23.47 -27.86
CA SER A 382 -1.89 24.78 -27.28
C SER A 382 -1.35 25.02 -25.87
N LEU A 383 -1.14 23.95 -25.09
CA LEU A 383 -0.68 24.01 -23.70
C LEU A 383 0.85 24.16 -23.58
N PHE A 384 1.60 23.89 -24.65
CA PHE A 384 3.06 23.76 -24.63
C PHE A 384 3.77 24.91 -25.34
N VAL A 385 3.61 26.14 -24.83
CA VAL A 385 4.19 27.39 -25.36
C VAL A 385 5.73 27.53 -25.24
N LYS A 386 6.46 26.46 -24.88
CA LYS A 386 7.93 26.46 -24.81
C LYS A 386 8.54 25.82 -26.07
N PRO A 387 9.75 26.24 -26.51
CA PRO A 387 10.48 25.56 -27.57
C PRO A 387 10.63 24.05 -27.30
N LYS A 388 10.43 23.22 -28.34
CA LYS A 388 10.46 21.75 -28.23
C LYS A 388 11.76 21.22 -27.59
N HIS A 389 12.90 21.86 -27.83
CA HIS A 389 14.17 21.47 -27.21
C HIS A 389 14.15 21.61 -25.67
N LEU A 390 13.65 22.72 -25.13
CA LEU A 390 13.54 22.91 -23.67
C LEU A 390 12.53 21.94 -23.04
N LEU A 391 11.40 21.72 -23.72
CA LEU A 391 10.42 20.71 -23.31
C LEU A 391 11.03 19.31 -23.31
N GLY A 392 11.86 18.99 -24.30
CA GLY A 392 12.53 17.71 -24.44
C GLY A 392 13.58 17.47 -23.37
N GLN A 393 14.47 18.43 -23.13
CA GLN A 393 15.43 18.35 -22.02
C GLN A 393 14.74 18.23 -20.65
N MET A 394 13.55 18.82 -20.47
CA MET A 394 12.73 18.63 -19.26
C MET A 394 12.14 17.21 -19.19
N PHE A 395 11.66 16.66 -20.31
CA PHE A 395 11.13 15.30 -20.40
C PHE A 395 12.21 14.25 -20.13
N GLY A 396 13.38 14.32 -20.80
CA GLY A 396 14.48 13.38 -20.58
C GLY A 396 14.98 13.36 -19.12
N LYS A 397 15.08 14.54 -18.48
CA LYS A 397 15.39 14.64 -17.04
C LYS A 397 14.30 14.02 -16.15
N MET A 398 13.03 14.12 -16.55
CA MET A 398 11.91 13.52 -15.81
C MET A 398 11.91 11.99 -15.92
N VAL A 399 12.14 11.44 -17.12
CA VAL A 399 12.22 9.98 -17.32
C VAL A 399 13.46 9.39 -16.66
N GLY A 400 14.60 10.08 -16.71
CA GLY A 400 15.79 9.70 -15.94
C GLY A 400 15.54 9.68 -14.44
N LEU A 401 14.89 10.71 -13.89
CA LEU A 401 14.51 10.75 -12.48
C LEU A 401 13.53 9.62 -12.08
N LEU A 402 12.59 9.27 -12.96
CA LEU A 402 11.69 8.13 -12.75
C LEU A 402 12.46 6.80 -12.72
N SER A 403 13.39 6.59 -13.66
CA SER A 403 14.28 5.43 -13.70
C SER A 403 15.12 5.32 -12.42
N ASP A 404 15.85 6.38 -12.07
CA ASP A 404 16.66 6.52 -10.83
C ASP A 404 15.86 6.35 -9.53
N SER A 405 14.53 6.39 -9.59
CA SER A 405 13.65 6.32 -8.42
C SER A 405 12.82 5.03 -8.35
N VAL A 406 12.99 4.05 -9.26
CA VAL A 406 12.25 2.77 -9.16
C VAL A 406 12.57 2.05 -7.84
N GLU A 407 13.84 2.05 -7.42
CA GLU A 407 14.28 1.47 -6.14
C GLU A 407 14.06 2.41 -4.93
N ASN A 408 13.59 3.65 -5.15
CA ASN A 408 13.39 4.65 -4.08
C ASN A 408 12.35 5.73 -4.45
N PRO A 409 11.06 5.39 -4.68
CA PRO A 409 10.02 6.34 -5.07
C PRO A 409 9.76 7.43 -4.01
N LEU A 410 10.22 7.26 -2.76
CA LEU A 410 10.19 8.33 -1.76
C LEU A 410 11.00 9.56 -2.18
N ARG A 411 12.10 9.38 -2.93
CA ARG A 411 12.87 10.47 -3.56
C ARG A 411 11.95 11.27 -4.49
N LEU A 412 11.41 10.57 -5.49
CA LEU A 412 10.50 11.08 -6.50
C LEU A 412 9.34 11.90 -5.92
N THR A 413 8.77 11.55 -4.75
CA THR A 413 7.68 12.32 -4.14
C THR A 413 8.02 13.79 -3.89
N LYS A 414 9.29 14.12 -3.58
CA LYS A 414 9.73 15.49 -3.35
C LYS A 414 9.79 16.26 -4.67
N GLU A 415 10.49 15.72 -5.65
CA GLU A 415 10.70 16.38 -6.95
C GLU A 415 9.38 16.47 -7.74
N LEU A 416 8.53 15.44 -7.68
CA LEU A 416 7.16 15.49 -8.21
C LEU A 416 6.30 16.52 -7.50
N ARG A 417 6.42 16.72 -6.19
CA ARG A 417 5.65 17.76 -5.49
C ARG A 417 6.05 19.16 -5.94
N GLU A 418 7.34 19.41 -6.10
CA GLU A 418 7.87 20.65 -6.67
C GLU A 418 7.43 20.83 -8.14
N LEU A 419 7.32 19.74 -8.92
CA LEU A 419 6.80 19.76 -10.28
C LEU A 419 5.28 20.00 -10.33
N ALA A 420 4.49 19.36 -9.47
CA ALA A 420 3.04 19.48 -9.39
C ALA A 420 2.60 20.88 -8.96
N ILE A 421 3.29 21.48 -7.98
CA ILE A 421 3.06 22.89 -7.58
C ILE A 421 3.28 23.84 -8.77
N ARG A 422 4.26 23.54 -9.65
CA ARG A 422 4.47 24.31 -10.89
C ARG A 422 3.35 24.07 -11.92
N HIS A 423 2.73 22.89 -11.97
CA HIS A 423 1.62 22.59 -12.88
C HIS A 423 0.26 23.16 -12.43
N ILE A 424 0.00 23.24 -11.12
CA ILE A 424 -1.19 23.92 -10.56
C ILE A 424 -1.27 25.38 -11.04
N LYS A 425 -0.14 26.02 -11.34
CA LYS A 425 -0.04 27.40 -11.81
C LYS A 425 -0.37 27.62 -13.31
N TRP A 426 -0.87 26.59 -13.99
CA TRP A 426 -1.34 26.65 -15.39
C TRP A 426 -2.78 26.13 -15.55
N ARG A 427 -3.55 26.16 -14.45
CA ARG A 427 -5.02 26.28 -14.46
C ARG A 427 -5.39 27.74 -14.20
#